data_AF-A0A934D099-F1
#
_entry.id   AF-A0A934D099-F1
#
_cell.length_a   1.000
_cell.length_b   1.000
_cell.length_c   1.000
_cell.angle_alpha   90.00
_cell.angle_beta   90.00
_cell.angle_gamma   90.00
#
_symmetry.space_group_name_H-M   'P 1'
#
loop_
_entity.id
_entity.type
_entity.pdbx_description
1 polymer ?
#
loop_
_entity_poly.entity_id
_entity_poly.type
_entity_poly.pdbx_seq_one_letter_code
_entity_poly.pdbx_strand_id
1 'polypeptide(L)'
;MDLFGFSEAENVGGRAHVLQDGRASVGSGFGAPPAPLPPGSNTGGKMEGTLPEPSWDLQGEGKHGYRFWRAPFGPFRPDWELVYREVEPLETANPRSADVDWLHIVFRLKNTFGNVNRVDRVLRETLGFGIEKELPYGRFNYARQFVLEDRKTLFLVGGEYQRDTAMIAIPGSALQFMDLEKVRKLGEEKFEGWITRVDLCADFFDGQYTVDRAIGDYEEGLYNSGGRKPSHRYVGPLPQEVTEDSEGRTLYIGRRENGKLVRVYEKGKERGIYSGPFSKWVRVELELHGSSPETKKGRVIPWDILARPGCYLAGSCKALAFISETCDKVKTIAVKVVTSLERCAKHVRRMFGPFFNVLRDKGFSDLQIVNLVIRDVFPDWYEKKAHVRSGFEDQILGWCKEIFGEGSDWGHVPLMV
;
A
#
# COMPACT_ATOMS: atom_id res chain seq x y z
N MET A 1 45.24 -18.61 13.51
CA MET A 1 44.44 -18.57 14.75
C MET A 1 43.19 -17.75 14.44
N ASP A 2 42.36 -18.12 13.47
CA ASP A 2 41.57 -19.36 13.34
C ASP A 2 40.79 -19.67 14.61
N LEU A 3 39.47 -19.48 14.52
CA LEU A 3 38.42 -20.43 14.92
C LEU A 3 37.08 -19.69 14.90
N PHE A 4 36.28 -19.87 13.86
CA PHE A 4 34.83 -20.07 13.96
C PHE A 4 34.36 -20.73 12.66
N GLY A 5 34.29 -22.05 12.72
CA GLY A 5 33.82 -22.92 11.65
C GLY A 5 32.29 -23.03 11.63
N PHE A 6 31.80 -23.34 10.44
CA PHE A 6 30.45 -23.76 10.12
C PHE A 6 30.01 -25.02 10.90
N SER A 7 28.72 -25.09 11.25
CA SER A 7 27.99 -26.36 11.30
C SER A 7 26.56 -26.18 10.81
N GLU A 8 26.17 -27.06 9.90
CA GLU A 8 24.85 -27.28 9.32
C GLU A 8 23.87 -27.94 10.31
N ALA A 9 22.65 -28.19 9.81
CA ALA A 9 21.46 -28.85 10.39
C ALA A 9 20.47 -27.87 11.04
N GLU A 10 19.15 -27.90 10.79
CA GLU A 10 18.32 -28.96 10.21
C GLU A 10 17.02 -28.39 9.63
N ASN A 11 16.57 -29.02 8.55
CA ASN A 11 15.35 -28.76 7.81
C ASN A 11 14.13 -29.22 8.63
N VAL A 12 13.18 -28.32 8.93
CA VAL A 12 11.83 -28.73 9.35
C VAL A 12 10.82 -28.08 8.41
N GLY A 13 10.34 -28.89 7.46
CA GLY A 13 9.33 -28.50 6.48
C GLY A 13 7.94 -28.38 7.10
N GLY A 14 7.38 -27.17 7.07
CA GLY A 14 5.96 -26.94 7.28
C GLY A 14 5.20 -27.03 5.95
N ARG A 15 4.41 -28.10 5.79
CA ARG A 15 3.52 -28.33 4.63
C ARG A 15 2.45 -27.24 4.55
N ALA A 16 2.39 -26.55 3.40
CA ALA A 16 1.20 -25.82 2.99
C ALA A 16 0.14 -26.82 2.49
N HIS A 17 -1.05 -26.80 3.10
CA HIS A 17 -2.19 -27.56 2.63
C HIS A 17 -2.76 -26.91 1.35
N VAL A 18 -2.53 -27.55 0.22
CA VAL A 18 -3.24 -27.29 -1.04
C VAL A 18 -4.44 -28.22 -1.07
N LEU A 19 -5.65 -27.67 -0.97
CA LEU A 19 -6.87 -28.42 -1.26
C LEU A 19 -7.04 -28.48 -2.79
N GLN A 20 -6.78 -29.67 -3.36
CA GLN A 20 -7.21 -30.06 -4.69
C GLN A 20 -8.35 -31.06 -4.54
N ASP A 21 -9.47 -30.78 -5.22
CA ASP A 21 -10.67 -31.60 -5.22
C ASP A 21 -10.39 -33.04 -5.63
N GLY A 22 -10.85 -33.97 -4.79
CA GLY A 22 -10.75 -35.40 -5.01
C GLY A 22 -11.75 -35.91 -6.05
N ARG A 23 -11.27 -36.79 -6.93
CA ARG A 23 -12.08 -37.85 -7.54
C ARG A 23 -11.30 -39.17 -7.51
N ALA A 24 -11.97 -40.18 -6.97
CA ALA A 24 -11.47 -41.51 -6.73
C ALA A 24 -11.13 -42.27 -8.03
N SER A 25 -10.05 -43.05 -7.99
CA SER A 25 -9.64 -44.01 -9.01
C SER A 25 -10.02 -45.44 -8.59
N VAL A 26 -10.64 -46.20 -9.50
CA VAL A 26 -10.75 -47.66 -9.40
C VAL A 26 -10.43 -48.27 -10.78
N GLY A 27 -9.45 -49.19 -10.81
CA GLY A 27 -9.48 -50.44 -11.59
C GLY A 27 -9.28 -50.44 -13.11
N SER A 28 -8.03 -50.68 -13.53
CA SER A 28 -7.51 -51.50 -14.64
C SER A 28 -8.42 -52.06 -15.77
N GLY A 29 -7.95 -51.94 -17.02
CA GLY A 29 -8.10 -53.02 -18.03
C GLY A 29 -8.19 -52.62 -19.52
N PHE A 30 -7.18 -53.02 -20.30
CA PHE A 30 -7.14 -53.23 -21.77
C PHE A 30 -7.02 -52.02 -22.73
N GLY A 31 -6.07 -52.16 -23.68
CA GLY A 31 -5.59 -51.11 -24.56
C GLY A 31 -6.25 -50.98 -25.94
N ALA A 32 -6.02 -49.83 -26.58
CA ALA A 32 -6.21 -49.53 -27.99
C ALA A 32 -5.38 -48.26 -28.37
N PRO A 33 -5.08 -48.03 -29.66
CA PRO A 33 -3.92 -47.25 -30.17
C PRO A 33 -4.05 -45.71 -30.04
N PRO A 34 -2.94 -44.94 -30.23
CA PRO A 34 -2.93 -43.50 -30.00
C PRO A 34 -3.83 -42.73 -30.97
N ALA A 35 -4.66 -41.86 -30.42
CA ALA A 35 -5.49 -40.93 -31.19
C ALA A 35 -4.65 -39.78 -31.79
N PRO A 36 -5.01 -39.30 -32.99
CA PRO A 36 -4.20 -38.33 -33.76
C PRO A 36 -4.28 -36.91 -33.19
N LEU A 37 -3.23 -36.13 -33.47
CA LEU A 37 -3.12 -34.71 -33.18
C LEU A 37 -4.33 -33.92 -33.72
N PRO A 38 -4.89 -32.94 -32.98
CA PRO A 38 -5.98 -32.13 -33.49
C PRO A 38 -5.51 -31.28 -34.68
N PRO A 39 -6.33 -31.20 -35.76
CA PRO A 39 -5.99 -30.47 -36.96
C PRO A 39 -6.07 -28.96 -36.72
N GLY A 40 -5.15 -28.25 -37.38
CA GLY A 40 -5.30 -26.82 -37.60
C GLY A 40 -6.45 -26.49 -38.54
N SER A 41 -6.77 -25.19 -38.56
CA SER A 41 -7.67 -24.47 -39.46
C SER A 41 -9.06 -24.10 -38.92
N ASN A 42 -9.30 -22.78 -39.00
CA ASN A 42 -10.58 -22.11 -39.00
C ASN A 42 -11.50 -22.67 -40.09
N THR A 43 -12.76 -22.91 -39.73
CA THR A 43 -13.90 -22.74 -40.63
C THR A 43 -15.14 -22.44 -39.78
N GLY A 44 -15.81 -21.33 -40.12
CA GLY A 44 -16.95 -20.82 -39.37
C GLY A 44 -18.19 -21.70 -39.50
N GLY A 45 -18.91 -21.82 -38.39
CA GLY A 45 -20.30 -22.28 -38.35
C GLY A 45 -21.16 -21.18 -37.75
N LYS A 46 -22.07 -20.62 -38.55
CA LYS A 46 -23.14 -19.73 -38.11
C LYS A 46 -24.11 -20.53 -37.24
N MET A 47 -24.41 -20.07 -36.02
CA MET A 47 -25.66 -20.44 -35.35
C MET A 47 -26.65 -19.30 -35.52
N GLU A 48 -27.71 -19.56 -36.27
CA GLU A 48 -28.92 -18.74 -36.30
C GLU A 48 -29.75 -19.03 -35.04
N GLY A 49 -29.99 -17.99 -34.26
CA GLY A 49 -30.86 -18.01 -33.08
C GLY A 49 -31.04 -16.58 -32.60
N THR A 50 -32.20 -16.01 -32.85
CA THR A 50 -32.60 -14.66 -32.41
C THR A 50 -32.66 -14.63 -30.88
N LEU A 51 -31.69 -13.96 -30.25
CA LEU A 51 -31.78 -13.56 -28.85
C LEU A 51 -32.72 -12.35 -28.73
N PRO A 52 -33.58 -12.27 -27.70
CA PRO A 52 -34.46 -11.13 -27.51
C PRO A 52 -33.65 -9.85 -27.27
N GLU A 53 -34.08 -8.74 -27.89
CA GLU A 53 -33.46 -7.44 -27.69
C GLU A 53 -33.62 -6.99 -26.22
N PRO A 54 -32.54 -6.53 -25.55
CA PRO A 54 -32.65 -5.93 -24.24
C PRO A 54 -33.14 -4.48 -24.37
N SER A 55 -34.40 -4.26 -24.01
CA SER A 55 -34.94 -2.94 -23.71
C SER A 55 -34.36 -2.42 -22.40
N TRP A 56 -33.61 -1.32 -22.45
CA TRP A 56 -33.28 -0.54 -21.25
C TRP A 56 -33.58 0.94 -21.50
N ASP A 57 -34.69 1.40 -20.92
CA ASP A 57 -35.03 2.81 -20.79
C ASP A 57 -33.93 3.54 -20.00
N LEU A 58 -33.35 4.56 -20.61
CA LEU A 58 -32.41 5.47 -19.97
C LEU A 58 -33.15 6.65 -19.34
N GLN A 59 -33.67 6.45 -18.12
CA GLN A 59 -33.97 7.55 -17.20
C GLN A 59 -33.59 7.14 -15.77
N GLY A 60 -32.51 7.70 -15.24
CA GLY A 60 -32.04 7.48 -13.87
C GLY A 60 -30.67 8.09 -13.64
N GLU A 61 -30.63 9.20 -12.92
CA GLU A 61 -29.44 9.97 -12.56
C GLU A 61 -28.54 9.20 -11.57
N GLY A 62 -27.22 9.34 -11.74
CA GLY A 62 -26.20 8.72 -10.90
C GLY A 62 -25.05 8.10 -11.71
N LYS A 63 -24.31 8.90 -12.48
CA LYS A 63 -23.14 8.42 -13.24
C LYS A 63 -21.93 8.19 -12.32
N HIS A 64 -21.90 7.04 -11.67
CA HIS A 64 -20.66 6.39 -11.24
C HIS A 64 -20.46 5.16 -12.10
N GLY A 65 -19.58 5.27 -13.11
CA GLY A 65 -19.38 4.17 -14.05
C GLY A 65 -18.27 4.49 -15.05
N TYR A 66 -17.35 3.55 -15.18
CA TYR A 66 -16.34 3.51 -16.23
C TYR A 66 -17.07 3.65 -17.57
N ARG A 67 -16.76 4.69 -18.37
CA ARG A 67 -17.31 4.80 -19.73
C ARG A 67 -16.64 3.78 -20.63
N PHE A 68 -17.41 2.78 -21.06
CA PHE A 68 -17.02 1.87 -22.12
C PHE A 68 -17.60 2.37 -23.44
N TRP A 69 -16.76 2.70 -24.41
CA TRP A 69 -17.19 2.86 -25.79
C TRP A 69 -17.19 1.48 -26.44
N ARG A 70 -18.37 1.00 -26.88
CA ARG A 70 -18.49 -0.22 -27.68
C ARG A 70 -18.65 0.20 -29.14
N ALA A 71 -17.78 -0.30 -30.02
CA ALA A 71 -18.00 -0.20 -31.47
C ALA A 71 -19.15 -1.16 -31.89
N PRO A 72 -19.98 -0.77 -32.87
CA PRO A 72 -20.99 -1.67 -33.43
C PRO A 72 -20.30 -2.80 -34.21
N PHE A 73 -20.81 -4.02 -34.07
CA PHE A 73 -20.31 -5.20 -34.78
C PHE A 73 -20.55 -5.05 -36.30
N GLY A 74 -19.48 -5.02 -37.08
CA GLY A 74 -19.49 -5.04 -38.55
C GLY A 74 -18.10 -5.33 -39.11
N PRO A 75 -17.97 -5.86 -40.34
CA PRO A 75 -16.69 -6.30 -40.92
C PRO A 75 -15.79 -5.14 -41.37
N PHE A 76 -16.27 -3.90 -41.31
CA PHE A 76 -15.44 -2.71 -41.42
C PHE A 76 -14.85 -2.41 -40.05
N ARG A 77 -13.52 -2.44 -39.90
CA ARG A 77 -12.84 -1.94 -38.70
C ARG A 77 -12.75 -0.42 -38.82
N PRO A 78 -13.62 0.38 -38.18
CA PRO A 78 -13.35 1.80 -38.04
C PRO A 78 -12.23 1.92 -37.02
N ASP A 79 -11.47 3.00 -37.13
CA ASP A 79 -10.33 3.32 -36.29
C ASP A 79 -10.57 2.97 -34.82
N TRP A 80 -9.62 2.27 -34.20
CA TRP A 80 -9.65 2.00 -32.76
C TRP A 80 -9.65 3.35 -32.03
N GLU A 81 -10.82 3.88 -31.69
CA GLU A 81 -10.91 5.01 -30.78
C GLU A 81 -10.26 4.60 -29.47
N LEU A 82 -9.20 5.33 -29.15
CA LEU A 82 -8.37 5.16 -27.97
C LEU A 82 -9.25 5.22 -26.72
N VAL A 83 -9.39 4.11 -26.01
CA VAL A 83 -10.04 4.14 -24.68
C VAL A 83 -9.01 4.63 -23.66
N TYR A 84 -8.87 5.94 -23.51
CA TYR A 84 -8.28 6.53 -22.31
C TYR A 84 -9.17 6.17 -21.12
N ARG A 85 -8.56 5.66 -20.05
CA ARG A 85 -9.22 5.54 -18.75
C ARG A 85 -8.54 6.50 -17.81
N GLU A 86 -9.12 7.68 -17.65
CA GLU A 86 -8.77 8.53 -16.53
C GLU A 86 -9.36 7.92 -15.25
N VAL A 87 -8.68 8.15 -14.14
CA VAL A 87 -9.28 7.90 -12.84
C VAL A 87 -10.19 9.08 -12.57
N GLU A 88 -11.47 8.81 -12.34
CA GLU A 88 -12.43 9.87 -12.04
C GLU A 88 -12.57 10.02 -10.51
N PRO A 89 -12.55 11.25 -9.99
CA PRO A 89 -12.86 11.52 -8.60
C PRO A 89 -14.35 11.36 -8.32
N LEU A 90 -14.70 10.96 -7.11
CA LEU A 90 -16.04 11.17 -6.56
C LEU A 90 -16.15 12.62 -6.08
N GLU A 91 -16.77 13.50 -6.88
CA GLU A 91 -16.82 14.95 -6.61
C GLU A 91 -17.52 15.31 -5.29
N THR A 92 -18.43 14.47 -4.81
CA THR A 92 -19.14 14.66 -3.53
C THR A 92 -18.33 14.21 -2.32
N ALA A 93 -17.20 13.52 -2.51
CA ALA A 93 -16.39 13.03 -1.42
C ALA A 93 -15.49 14.10 -0.82
N ASN A 94 -15.27 14.02 0.49
CA ASN A 94 -14.31 14.85 1.20
C ASN A 94 -12.89 14.60 0.63
N PRO A 95 -12.24 15.62 0.02
CA PRO A 95 -10.90 15.46 -0.57
C PRO A 95 -9.84 14.99 0.42
N ARG A 96 -10.05 15.25 1.71
CA ARG A 96 -9.12 14.95 2.79
C ARG A 96 -9.41 13.61 3.48
N SER A 97 -10.37 12.82 2.99
CA SER A 97 -10.70 11.52 3.58
C SER A 97 -9.67 10.40 3.31
N ALA A 98 -8.58 10.72 2.62
CA ALA A 98 -7.46 9.81 2.40
C ALA A 98 -6.12 10.56 2.42
N ASP A 99 -5.06 9.77 2.51
CA ASP A 99 -3.67 10.21 2.40
C ASP A 99 -2.97 9.53 1.21
N VAL A 100 -1.89 10.13 0.74
CA VAL A 100 -1.00 9.54 -0.26
C VAL A 100 0.10 8.75 0.46
N ASP A 101 0.16 7.44 0.25
CA ASP A 101 1.06 6.50 0.95
C ASP A 101 2.20 5.96 0.06
N TRP A 102 2.18 6.27 -1.23
CA TRP A 102 3.28 6.01 -2.16
C TRP A 102 3.14 6.87 -3.42
N LEU A 103 4.26 7.33 -4.00
CA LEU A 103 4.25 8.06 -5.26
C LEU A 103 5.48 7.75 -6.12
N HIS A 104 5.26 7.43 -7.40
CA HIS A 104 6.30 7.39 -8.43
C HIS A 104 6.02 8.46 -9.48
N ILE A 105 6.95 9.40 -9.61
CA ILE A 105 6.98 10.41 -10.67
C ILE A 105 8.02 9.97 -11.70
N VAL A 106 7.64 9.87 -12.97
CA VAL A 106 8.56 9.57 -14.07
C VAL A 106 8.57 10.73 -15.05
N PHE A 107 9.76 11.09 -15.53
CA PHE A 107 9.95 12.18 -16.47
C PHE A 107 11.11 11.88 -17.43
N ARG A 108 11.19 12.64 -18.52
CA ARG A 108 12.23 12.51 -19.53
C ARG A 108 13.44 13.35 -19.17
N LEU A 109 14.64 12.79 -19.33
CA LEU A 109 15.88 13.54 -19.28
C LEU A 109 16.23 14.04 -20.68
N LYS A 110 16.05 15.34 -20.92
CA LYS A 110 16.47 15.99 -22.17
C LYS A 110 18.01 16.18 -22.13
N ASN A 111 18.76 15.37 -22.92
CA ASN A 111 20.23 15.24 -23.02
C ASN A 111 20.94 14.47 -21.90
N THR A 112 21.97 13.66 -22.21
CA THR A 112 22.58 12.67 -21.29
C THR A 112 23.65 13.19 -20.33
N PHE A 113 24.34 14.29 -20.64
CA PHE A 113 25.42 14.84 -19.80
C PHE A 113 24.91 15.91 -18.81
N GLY A 114 25.23 15.77 -17.52
CA GLY A 114 24.92 16.78 -16.49
C GLY A 114 23.54 16.69 -15.82
N ASN A 115 22.74 15.66 -16.12
CA ASN A 115 21.36 15.55 -15.64
C ASN A 115 21.20 15.49 -14.12
N VAL A 116 22.12 14.81 -13.43
CA VAL A 116 22.01 14.64 -11.97
C VAL A 116 22.10 16.00 -11.27
N ASN A 117 23.04 16.86 -11.67
CA ASN A 117 23.19 18.20 -11.12
C ASN A 117 22.00 19.11 -11.44
N ARG A 118 21.42 18.96 -12.64
CA ARG A 118 20.20 19.69 -13.02
C ARG A 118 19.01 19.26 -12.17
N VAL A 119 18.82 17.95 -11.99
CA VAL A 119 17.76 17.41 -11.14
C VAL A 119 17.95 17.85 -9.70
N ASP A 120 19.18 17.78 -9.17
CA ASP A 120 19.50 18.25 -7.82
C ASP A 120 19.13 19.72 -7.62
N ARG A 121 19.47 20.59 -8.57
CA ARG A 121 19.09 22.01 -8.53
C ARG A 121 17.58 22.19 -8.45
N VAL A 122 16.82 21.52 -9.32
CA VAL A 122 15.35 21.63 -9.35
C VAL A 122 14.72 21.09 -8.06
N LEU A 123 15.27 20.00 -7.50
CA LEU A 123 14.84 19.45 -6.21
C LEU A 123 15.05 20.46 -5.10
N ARG A 124 16.25 21.07 -5.00
CA ARG A 124 16.56 22.08 -3.98
C ARG A 124 15.68 23.32 -4.11
N GLU A 125 15.50 23.83 -5.33
CA GLU A 125 14.65 25.00 -5.59
C GLU A 125 13.17 24.75 -5.24
N THR A 126 12.66 23.54 -5.47
CA THR A 126 11.23 23.25 -5.33
C THR A 126 10.88 22.66 -3.98
N LEU A 127 11.62 21.64 -3.52
CA LEU A 127 11.36 20.93 -2.27
C LEU A 127 12.17 21.48 -1.08
N GLY A 128 13.23 22.26 -1.34
CA GLY A 128 14.13 22.78 -0.31
C GLY A 128 15.27 21.83 0.08
N PHE A 129 15.37 20.67 -0.57
CA PHE A 129 16.40 19.67 -0.32
C PHE A 129 16.74 18.90 -1.59
N GLY A 130 17.93 18.32 -1.64
CA GLY A 130 18.50 17.71 -2.84
C GLY A 130 18.92 16.27 -2.68
N ILE A 131 19.79 15.84 -3.60
CA ILE A 131 20.50 14.56 -3.58
C ILE A 131 21.56 14.61 -2.49
N GLU A 132 21.53 13.62 -1.60
CA GLU A 132 22.53 13.41 -0.56
C GLU A 132 23.71 12.60 -1.12
N LYS A 133 23.42 11.41 -1.64
CA LYS A 133 24.45 10.50 -2.15
C LYS A 133 23.90 9.47 -3.12
N GLU A 134 24.80 8.94 -3.93
CA GLU A 134 24.56 7.75 -4.74
C GLU A 134 24.62 6.48 -3.88
N LEU A 135 23.78 5.49 -4.19
CA LEU A 135 23.79 4.17 -3.56
C LEU A 135 24.45 3.14 -4.50
N PRO A 136 25.02 2.04 -3.97
CA PRO A 136 25.91 1.15 -4.73
C PRO A 136 25.26 0.32 -5.85
N TYR A 137 23.93 0.27 -5.93
CA TYR A 137 23.21 -0.57 -6.89
C TYR A 137 22.05 0.18 -7.54
N GLY A 138 21.58 -0.31 -8.69
CA GLY A 138 20.33 0.15 -9.31
C GLY A 138 19.08 -0.36 -8.59
N ARG A 139 17.91 0.16 -8.96
CA ARG A 139 16.60 -0.29 -8.45
C ARG A 139 15.49 0.00 -9.47
N PHE A 140 14.39 -0.75 -9.44
CA PHE A 140 13.25 -0.58 -10.35
C PHE A 140 13.64 -0.57 -11.84
N ASN A 141 14.62 -1.39 -12.22
CA ASN A 141 15.21 -1.47 -13.56
C ASN A 141 15.96 -0.21 -14.03
N TYR A 142 16.26 0.73 -13.12
CA TYR A 142 17.21 1.81 -13.34
C TYR A 142 18.61 1.38 -12.92
N ALA A 143 19.62 1.80 -13.67
CA ALA A 143 21.01 1.43 -13.41
C ALA A 143 21.59 2.11 -12.16
N ARG A 144 21.16 3.34 -11.86
CA ARG A 144 21.67 4.15 -10.74
C ARG A 144 20.53 4.61 -9.85
N GLN A 145 20.80 4.71 -8.56
CA GLN A 145 19.87 5.28 -7.59
C GLN A 145 20.60 6.22 -6.62
N PHE A 146 19.94 7.30 -6.27
CA PHE A 146 20.41 8.31 -5.34
C PHE A 146 19.38 8.48 -4.24
N VAL A 147 19.85 8.59 -3.01
CA VAL A 147 18.99 8.96 -1.88
C VAL A 147 19.02 10.47 -1.71
N LEU A 148 17.87 11.07 -1.43
CA LEU A 148 17.77 12.50 -1.11
C LEU A 148 18.13 12.76 0.37
N GLU A 149 18.30 14.02 0.74
CA GLU A 149 18.65 14.46 2.10
C GLU A 149 17.59 14.06 3.16
N ASP A 150 16.35 13.76 2.74
CA ASP A 150 15.32 13.19 3.60
C ASP A 150 15.56 11.72 4.00
N ARG A 151 16.61 11.10 3.43
CA ARG A 151 17.07 9.72 3.60
C ARG A 151 16.06 8.64 3.20
N LYS A 152 14.99 9.00 2.49
CA LYS A 152 13.89 8.09 2.17
C LYS A 152 13.50 8.13 0.70
N THR A 153 13.49 9.31 0.11
CA THR A 153 13.14 9.51 -1.29
C THR A 153 14.29 9.09 -2.18
N LEU A 154 13.96 8.41 -3.26
CA LEU A 154 14.93 7.91 -4.23
C LEU A 154 14.78 8.65 -5.56
N PHE A 155 15.89 9.11 -6.11
CA PHE A 155 16.02 9.52 -7.50
C PHE A 155 16.73 8.41 -8.28
N LEU A 156 16.13 7.94 -9.37
CA LEU A 156 16.63 6.83 -10.18
C LEU A 156 16.80 7.25 -11.64
N VAL A 157 17.89 6.81 -12.25
CA VAL A 157 18.28 7.20 -13.61
C VAL A 157 19.12 6.14 -14.30
N GLY A 158 19.07 6.12 -15.64
CA GLY A 158 19.84 5.22 -16.48
C GLY A 158 19.26 3.81 -16.54
N GLY A 159 19.88 2.94 -17.33
CA GLY A 159 19.39 1.60 -17.63
C GLY A 159 18.96 1.49 -19.09
N GLU A 160 19.39 0.43 -19.76
CA GLU A 160 19.26 0.24 -21.21
C GLU A 160 17.80 0.28 -21.71
N TYR A 161 16.87 -0.15 -20.86
CA TYR A 161 15.44 -0.24 -21.19
C TYR A 161 14.60 0.95 -20.71
N GLN A 162 15.21 1.96 -20.09
CA GLN A 162 14.47 3.10 -19.49
C GLN A 162 14.22 4.25 -20.47
N ARG A 163 14.70 4.18 -21.73
CA ARG A 163 14.39 5.14 -22.80
C ARG A 163 14.60 6.61 -22.37
N ASP A 164 15.74 6.93 -21.76
CA ASP A 164 16.05 8.28 -21.26
C ASP A 164 15.04 8.84 -20.23
N THR A 165 14.36 7.97 -19.48
CA THR A 165 13.54 8.39 -18.34
C THR A 165 14.37 8.45 -17.06
N ALA A 166 13.84 9.21 -16.11
CA ALA A 166 14.22 9.19 -14.72
C ALA A 166 12.98 9.06 -13.85
N MET A 167 13.18 8.59 -12.62
CA MET A 167 12.11 8.38 -11.64
C MET A 167 12.45 9.03 -10.31
N ILE A 168 11.46 9.65 -9.68
CA ILE A 168 11.46 9.98 -8.26
C ILE A 168 10.45 9.06 -7.57
N ALA A 169 10.95 8.21 -6.66
CA ALA A 169 10.14 7.30 -5.86
C ALA A 169 10.07 7.81 -4.41
N ILE A 170 8.86 8.18 -3.99
CA ILE A 170 8.58 8.80 -2.69
C ILE A 170 7.71 7.83 -1.86
N PRO A 171 8.25 7.21 -0.80
CA PRO A 171 7.45 6.35 0.07
C PRO A 171 6.53 7.20 0.98
N GLY A 172 5.42 6.62 1.45
CA GLY A 172 4.46 7.31 2.35
C GLY A 172 5.10 7.87 3.63
N SER A 173 6.13 7.21 4.13
CA SER A 173 6.89 7.69 5.29
C SER A 173 7.68 8.99 5.05
N ALA A 174 7.90 9.36 3.79
CA ALA A 174 8.50 10.63 3.37
C ALA A 174 7.40 11.64 2.99
N LEU A 175 6.40 11.22 2.21
CA LEU A 175 5.26 12.05 1.80
C LEU A 175 4.55 12.73 2.98
N GLN A 176 4.44 12.06 4.13
CA GLN A 176 3.81 12.62 5.34
C GLN A 176 4.49 13.89 5.88
N PHE A 177 5.72 14.19 5.44
CA PHE A 177 6.48 15.37 5.86
C PHE A 177 6.73 16.35 4.71
N MET A 178 6.22 16.07 3.51
CA MET A 178 6.38 16.92 2.34
C MET A 178 5.14 17.77 2.12
N ASP A 179 5.35 18.96 1.57
CA ASP A 179 4.28 19.76 0.99
C ASP A 179 3.88 19.15 -0.35
N LEU A 180 2.69 18.53 -0.41
CA LEU A 180 2.20 17.86 -1.60
C LEU A 180 2.00 18.81 -2.78
N GLU A 181 1.77 20.11 -2.56
CA GLU A 181 1.68 21.08 -3.64
C GLU A 181 3.05 21.34 -4.26
N LYS A 182 4.12 21.37 -3.46
CA LYS A 182 5.50 21.42 -3.99
C LYS A 182 5.86 20.15 -4.75
N VAL A 183 5.43 18.99 -4.27
CA VAL A 183 5.62 17.70 -4.97
C VAL A 183 4.87 17.68 -6.31
N ARG A 184 3.63 18.20 -6.33
CA ARG A 184 2.84 18.36 -7.56
C ARG A 184 3.55 19.28 -8.55
N LYS A 185 3.95 20.49 -8.12
CA LYS A 185 4.70 21.44 -8.96
C LYS A 185 5.99 20.86 -9.50
N LEU A 186 6.73 20.13 -8.67
CA LEU A 186 7.96 19.44 -9.08
C LEU A 186 7.69 18.48 -10.25
N GLY A 187 6.71 17.60 -10.08
CA GLY A 187 6.41 16.59 -11.09
C GLY A 187 5.73 17.14 -12.33
N GLU A 188 4.68 17.93 -12.15
CA GLU A 188 3.81 18.45 -13.22
C GLU A 188 4.48 19.61 -13.98
N GLU A 189 4.96 20.64 -13.28
CA GLU A 189 5.42 21.88 -13.92
C GLU A 189 6.93 21.86 -14.21
N LYS A 190 7.75 21.37 -13.28
CA LYS A 190 9.22 21.45 -13.41
C LYS A 190 9.79 20.33 -14.28
N PHE A 191 9.28 19.12 -14.12
CA PHE A 191 9.75 17.95 -14.86
C PHE A 191 8.85 17.56 -16.03
N GLU A 192 7.66 18.17 -16.17
CA GLU A 192 6.68 17.80 -17.21
C GLU A 192 6.43 16.28 -17.20
N GLY A 193 6.41 15.70 -16.00
CA GLY A 193 6.38 14.26 -15.78
C GLY A 193 4.96 13.69 -15.68
N TRP A 194 4.89 12.40 -15.41
CA TRP A 194 3.64 11.69 -15.16
C TRP A 194 3.77 10.74 -13.98
N ILE A 195 2.61 10.43 -13.36
CA ILE A 195 2.54 9.49 -12.26
C ILE A 195 2.44 8.07 -12.82
N THR A 196 3.41 7.22 -12.48
CA THR A 196 3.39 5.78 -12.85
C THR A 196 2.85 4.89 -11.73
N ARG A 197 2.89 5.37 -10.49
CA ARG A 197 2.29 4.72 -9.34
C ARG A 197 1.86 5.74 -8.30
N VAL A 198 0.66 5.57 -7.76
CA VAL A 198 0.24 6.23 -6.52
C VAL A 198 -0.51 5.23 -5.66
N ASP A 199 -0.22 5.22 -4.37
CA ASP A 199 -0.99 4.47 -3.40
C ASP A 199 -1.74 5.48 -2.52
N LEU A 200 -3.07 5.34 -2.44
CA LEU A 200 -3.94 6.14 -1.57
C LEU A 200 -4.36 5.29 -0.38
N CYS A 201 -4.47 5.86 0.82
CA CYS A 201 -4.90 5.11 1.99
C CYS A 201 -5.91 5.84 2.88
N ALA A 202 -6.79 5.07 3.52
CA ALA A 202 -7.64 5.52 4.61
C ALA A 202 -7.49 4.58 5.82
N ASP A 203 -7.37 5.18 7.01
CA ASP A 203 -7.19 4.47 8.28
C ASP A 203 -8.48 4.52 9.10
N PHE A 204 -8.90 3.37 9.62
CA PHE A 204 -10.06 3.18 10.49
C PHE A 204 -9.61 2.57 11.81
N PHE A 205 -9.66 3.33 12.90
CA PHE A 205 -9.08 2.93 14.19
C PHE A 205 -10.06 2.16 15.07
N ASP A 206 -11.36 2.49 14.98
CA ASP A 206 -12.36 2.08 15.96
C ASP A 206 -13.29 0.96 15.44
N GLY A 207 -12.83 0.18 14.45
CA GLY A 207 -13.60 -0.90 13.84
C GLY A 207 -14.74 -0.45 12.91
N GLN A 208 -14.73 0.81 12.46
CA GLN A 208 -15.71 1.37 11.50
C GLN A 208 -15.72 0.62 10.16
N TYR A 209 -14.57 0.05 9.80
CA TYR A 209 -14.40 -0.83 8.65
C TYR A 209 -13.53 -2.03 9.08
N THR A 210 -13.90 -3.22 8.63
CA THR A 210 -13.24 -4.47 9.00
C THR A 210 -12.89 -5.29 7.76
N VAL A 211 -11.96 -6.24 7.90
CA VAL A 211 -11.65 -7.19 6.81
C VAL A 211 -12.88 -8.03 6.47
N ASP A 212 -13.69 -8.42 7.45
CA ASP A 212 -14.92 -9.18 7.24
C ASP A 212 -15.94 -8.41 6.41
N ARG A 213 -16.12 -7.11 6.71
CA ARG A 213 -16.96 -6.23 5.89
C ARG A 213 -16.44 -6.14 4.45
N ALA A 214 -15.13 -6.02 4.26
CA ALA A 214 -14.53 -5.98 2.93
C ALA A 214 -14.70 -7.30 2.15
N ILE A 215 -14.72 -8.46 2.82
CA ILE A 215 -15.05 -9.74 2.20
C ILE A 215 -16.51 -9.74 1.74
N GLY A 216 -17.45 -9.33 2.60
CA GLY A 216 -18.87 -9.20 2.24
C GLY A 216 -19.09 -8.27 1.04
N ASP A 217 -18.47 -7.08 1.07
CA ASP A 217 -18.51 -6.11 -0.04
C ASP A 217 -18.00 -6.72 -1.37
N TYR A 218 -17.02 -7.63 -1.32
CA TYR A 218 -16.51 -8.34 -2.50
C TYR A 218 -17.44 -9.46 -2.99
N GLU A 219 -18.09 -10.18 -2.07
CA GLU A 219 -19.09 -11.19 -2.39
C GLU A 219 -20.30 -10.56 -3.09
N GLU A 220 -20.78 -9.43 -2.58
CA GLU A 220 -21.84 -8.59 -3.16
C GLU A 220 -21.42 -7.91 -4.48
N GLY A 221 -20.14 -7.96 -4.84
CA GLY A 221 -19.63 -7.42 -6.09
C GLY A 221 -19.45 -5.90 -6.10
N LEU A 222 -19.42 -5.24 -4.93
CA LEU A 222 -19.29 -3.77 -4.80
C LEU A 222 -17.90 -3.25 -5.24
N TYR A 223 -16.89 -4.12 -5.28
CA TYR A 223 -15.58 -3.81 -5.87
C TYR A 223 -15.58 -3.88 -7.41
N ASN A 224 -16.62 -4.46 -8.02
CA ASN A 224 -16.73 -4.50 -9.46
C ASN A 224 -17.14 -3.11 -9.97
N SER A 225 -16.34 -2.58 -10.89
CA SER A 225 -16.60 -1.27 -11.49
C SER A 225 -17.00 -1.35 -12.97
N GLY A 226 -17.44 -2.54 -13.40
CA GLY A 226 -17.86 -2.84 -14.75
C GLY A 226 -16.95 -3.87 -15.43
N GLY A 227 -17.52 -4.69 -16.31
CA GLY A 227 -16.81 -5.78 -16.96
C GLY A 227 -16.58 -6.99 -16.04
N ARG A 228 -15.41 -7.62 -16.17
CA ARG A 228 -15.07 -8.86 -15.44
C ARG A 228 -14.85 -8.58 -13.95
N LYS A 229 -15.47 -9.40 -13.10
CA LYS A 229 -15.26 -9.37 -11.63
C LYS A 229 -13.76 -9.40 -11.31
N PRO A 230 -13.23 -8.50 -10.47
CA PRO A 230 -11.82 -8.50 -10.11
C PRO A 230 -11.45 -9.80 -9.38
N SER A 231 -10.23 -10.31 -9.58
CA SER A 231 -9.72 -11.41 -8.75
C SER A 231 -9.51 -10.94 -7.31
N HIS A 232 -9.52 -11.85 -6.34
CA HIS A 232 -9.15 -11.53 -4.96
C HIS A 232 -8.16 -12.57 -4.43
N ARG A 233 -7.44 -12.21 -3.36
CA ARG A 233 -6.60 -13.11 -2.58
C ARG A 233 -6.72 -12.74 -1.11
N TYR A 234 -7.02 -13.71 -0.28
CA TYR A 234 -7.04 -13.57 1.17
C TYR A 234 -5.74 -14.12 1.77
N VAL A 235 -5.21 -13.46 2.80
CA VAL A 235 -4.03 -13.89 3.56
C VAL A 235 -4.32 -13.68 5.04
N GLY A 236 -4.11 -14.71 5.85
CA GLY A 236 -4.35 -14.69 7.30
C GLY A 236 -5.14 -15.91 7.77
N PRO A 237 -5.38 -16.02 9.09
CA PRO A 237 -6.23 -17.07 9.68
C PRO A 237 -7.64 -17.03 9.09
N LEU A 238 -8.31 -18.17 9.00
CA LEU A 238 -9.72 -18.18 8.58
C LEU A 238 -10.58 -17.43 9.60
N PRO A 239 -11.71 -16.80 9.19
CA PRO A 239 -12.57 -16.06 10.11
C PRO A 239 -12.97 -16.84 11.38
N GLN A 240 -13.16 -18.16 11.26
CA GLN A 240 -13.53 -19.04 12.36
C GLN A 240 -12.36 -19.36 13.31
N GLU A 241 -11.13 -19.07 12.91
CA GLU A 241 -9.89 -19.36 13.64
C GLU A 241 -9.29 -18.09 14.28
N VAL A 242 -9.92 -16.92 14.09
CA VAL A 242 -9.42 -15.65 14.59
C VAL A 242 -9.55 -15.58 16.11
N THR A 243 -8.42 -15.54 16.78
CA THR A 243 -8.26 -15.17 18.19
C THR A 243 -7.69 -13.75 18.31
N GLU A 244 -7.68 -13.19 19.53
CA GLU A 244 -7.09 -11.87 19.82
C GLU A 244 -5.60 -11.81 19.44
N ASP A 245 -4.86 -12.91 19.65
CA ASP A 245 -3.43 -13.04 19.35
C ASP A 245 -3.12 -13.49 17.90
N SER A 246 -4.15 -13.75 17.10
CA SER A 246 -3.95 -14.24 15.74
C SER A 246 -3.26 -13.23 14.84
N GLU A 247 -2.47 -13.71 13.88
CA GLU A 247 -1.84 -12.89 12.85
C GLU A 247 -2.86 -12.02 12.09
N GLY A 248 -2.39 -10.87 11.59
CA GLY A 248 -3.22 -9.90 10.89
C GLY A 248 -3.74 -10.41 9.55
N ARG A 249 -5.02 -10.15 9.28
CA ARG A 249 -5.70 -10.52 8.04
C ARG A 249 -5.53 -9.46 6.96
N THR A 250 -5.43 -9.89 5.72
CA THR A 250 -5.34 -9.03 4.53
C THR A 250 -6.16 -9.57 3.37
N LEU A 251 -7.02 -8.73 2.82
CA LEU A 251 -7.74 -8.97 1.57
C LEU A 251 -7.14 -8.12 0.44
N TYR A 252 -6.69 -8.79 -0.62
CA TYR A 252 -6.27 -8.17 -1.88
C TYR A 252 -7.40 -8.28 -2.90
N ILE A 253 -7.80 -7.19 -3.53
CA ILE A 253 -8.79 -7.17 -4.63
C ILE A 253 -8.16 -6.52 -5.88
N GLY A 254 -8.16 -7.26 -6.98
CA GLY A 254 -7.50 -6.89 -8.23
C GLY A 254 -6.08 -7.45 -8.34
N ARG A 255 -5.32 -6.89 -9.28
CA ARG A 255 -3.92 -7.27 -9.55
C ARG A 255 -3.14 -6.03 -9.93
N ARG A 256 -1.92 -5.91 -9.41
CA ARG A 256 -1.05 -4.77 -9.71
C ARG A 256 -0.70 -4.69 -11.19
N GLU A 257 -0.57 -5.84 -11.86
CA GLU A 257 -0.28 -5.93 -13.30
C GLU A 257 -1.41 -5.36 -14.16
N ASN A 258 -2.64 -5.37 -13.64
CA ASN A 258 -3.81 -4.74 -14.27
C ASN A 258 -3.94 -3.24 -13.91
N GLY A 259 -2.96 -2.73 -13.17
CA GLY A 259 -2.82 -1.35 -12.74
C GLY A 259 -3.75 -0.89 -11.63
N LYS A 260 -4.58 -1.76 -11.04
CA LYS A 260 -5.41 -1.41 -9.87
C LYS A 260 -5.42 -2.56 -8.88
N LEU A 261 -5.03 -2.27 -7.65
CA LEU A 261 -5.05 -3.20 -6.53
C LEU A 261 -5.58 -2.49 -5.30
N VAL A 262 -6.66 -3.01 -4.71
CA VAL A 262 -7.12 -2.61 -3.38
C VAL A 262 -6.59 -3.60 -2.36
N ARG A 263 -6.13 -3.10 -1.22
CA ARG A 263 -5.75 -3.89 -0.05
C ARG A 263 -6.56 -3.43 1.15
N VAL A 264 -7.18 -4.35 1.86
CA VAL A 264 -7.80 -4.08 3.16
C VAL A 264 -7.14 -4.98 4.18
N TYR A 265 -6.54 -4.41 5.22
CA TYR A 265 -5.78 -5.19 6.19
C TYR A 265 -5.78 -4.62 7.59
N GLU A 266 -5.57 -5.49 8.56
CA GLU A 266 -5.46 -5.17 9.99
C GLU A 266 -4.11 -4.50 10.28
N LYS A 267 -4.05 -3.19 10.07
CA LYS A 267 -2.85 -2.35 10.24
C LYS A 267 -2.33 -2.34 11.67
N GLY A 268 -3.21 -2.42 12.67
CA GLY A 268 -2.82 -2.54 14.08
C GLY A 268 -1.91 -3.75 14.30
N LYS A 269 -2.35 -4.92 13.85
CA LYS A 269 -1.59 -6.17 13.95
C LYS A 269 -0.29 -6.16 13.13
N GLU A 270 -0.29 -5.56 11.94
CA GLU A 270 0.95 -5.33 11.16
C GLU A 270 2.00 -4.52 11.94
N ARG A 271 1.56 -3.65 12.85
CA ARG A 271 2.44 -2.87 13.73
C ARG A 271 2.71 -3.53 15.09
N GLY A 272 2.18 -4.72 15.34
CA GLY A 272 2.32 -5.43 16.61
C GLY A 272 1.39 -4.93 17.72
N ILE A 273 0.26 -4.30 17.35
CA ILE A 273 -0.81 -3.89 18.26
C ILE A 273 -1.90 -4.96 18.22
N TYR A 274 -2.02 -5.72 19.31
CA TYR A 274 -3.02 -6.79 19.46
C TYR A 274 -4.11 -6.43 20.49
N SER A 275 -3.81 -5.51 21.41
CA SER A 275 -4.72 -5.04 22.47
C SER A 275 -4.74 -3.51 22.55
N GLY A 276 -5.66 -2.98 23.36
CA GLY A 276 -5.81 -1.53 23.56
C GLY A 276 -6.59 -0.80 22.46
N PRO A 277 -6.58 0.55 22.47
CA PRO A 277 -7.51 1.38 21.72
C PRO A 277 -7.31 1.31 20.19
N PHE A 278 -6.18 0.79 19.72
CA PHE A 278 -5.85 0.68 18.29
C PHE A 278 -5.75 -0.77 17.78
N SER A 279 -6.18 -1.74 18.59
CA SER A 279 -6.21 -3.16 18.21
C SER A 279 -7.11 -3.43 16.98
N LYS A 280 -8.16 -2.62 16.80
CA LYS A 280 -9.10 -2.71 15.68
C LYS A 280 -8.70 -1.88 14.45
N TRP A 281 -7.46 -1.39 14.41
CA TRP A 281 -7.00 -0.55 13.31
C TRP A 281 -6.92 -1.33 12.00
N VAL A 282 -7.79 -0.96 11.06
CA VAL A 282 -7.81 -1.43 9.67
C VAL A 282 -7.41 -0.31 8.72
N ARG A 283 -6.63 -0.63 7.70
CA ARG A 283 -6.28 0.28 6.62
C ARG A 283 -6.81 -0.24 5.29
N VAL A 284 -7.39 0.67 4.52
CA VAL A 284 -7.70 0.47 3.11
C VAL A 284 -6.62 1.18 2.29
N GLU A 285 -5.98 0.48 1.36
CA GLU A 285 -5.04 1.04 0.39
C GLU A 285 -5.51 0.78 -1.04
N LEU A 286 -5.42 1.80 -1.89
CA LEU A 286 -5.65 1.71 -3.33
C LEU A 286 -4.33 2.02 -4.05
N GLU A 287 -3.70 0.99 -4.61
CA GLU A 287 -2.53 1.11 -5.50
C GLU A 287 -3.02 1.24 -6.94
N LEU A 288 -2.70 2.39 -7.55
CA LEU A 288 -2.97 2.71 -8.96
C LEU A 288 -1.66 2.78 -9.73
N HIS A 289 -1.59 2.07 -10.85
CA HIS A 289 -0.50 2.24 -11.81
C HIS A 289 -0.99 3.04 -13.01
N GLY A 290 -0.16 3.98 -13.40
CA GLY A 290 -0.34 4.87 -14.54
C GLY A 290 0.65 4.54 -15.65
N SER A 291 0.24 4.83 -16.86
CA SER A 291 1.06 4.75 -18.06
C SER A 291 1.55 6.14 -18.45
N SER A 292 2.62 6.20 -19.24
CA SER A 292 3.02 7.45 -19.87
C SER A 292 1.91 7.96 -20.80
N PRO A 293 1.57 9.26 -20.74
CA PRO A 293 0.62 9.88 -21.67
C PRO A 293 0.99 9.62 -23.14
N GLU A 294 2.29 9.47 -23.45
CA GLU A 294 2.79 9.21 -24.80
C GLU A 294 2.47 7.79 -25.29
N THR A 295 2.42 6.81 -24.39
CA THR A 295 2.30 5.39 -24.76
C THR A 295 0.91 4.99 -25.23
N LYS A 296 -0.08 5.90 -25.13
CA LYS A 296 -1.45 5.74 -25.67
C LYS A 296 -2.16 4.44 -25.23
N LYS A 297 -1.71 3.82 -24.13
CA LYS A 297 -2.19 2.55 -23.60
C LYS A 297 -2.25 2.60 -22.08
N GLY A 298 -3.40 2.27 -21.50
CA GLY A 298 -3.57 2.15 -20.06
C GLY A 298 -4.22 3.38 -19.42
N ARG A 299 -3.85 3.65 -18.17
CA ARG A 299 -4.47 4.67 -17.32
C ARG A 299 -3.57 5.89 -17.21
N VAL A 300 -4.14 7.07 -17.32
CA VAL A 300 -3.45 8.31 -16.91
C VAL A 300 -3.91 8.64 -15.50
N ILE A 301 -2.96 8.90 -14.61
CA ILE A 301 -3.23 9.33 -13.24
C ILE A 301 -3.07 10.85 -13.20
N PRO A 302 -4.14 11.62 -12.94
CA PRO A 302 -4.08 13.07 -12.90
C PRO A 302 -3.32 13.57 -11.67
N TRP A 303 -2.60 14.69 -11.81
CA TRP A 303 -1.85 15.33 -10.72
C TRP A 303 -2.75 15.82 -9.57
N ASP A 304 -4.01 16.14 -9.88
CA ASP A 304 -5.03 16.51 -8.91
C ASP A 304 -5.30 15.43 -7.83
N ILE A 305 -4.89 14.18 -8.07
CA ILE A 305 -4.95 13.10 -7.08
C ILE A 305 -4.18 13.40 -5.79
N LEU A 306 -3.14 14.23 -5.87
CA LEU A 306 -2.36 14.66 -4.70
C LEU A 306 -3.10 15.71 -3.88
N ALA A 307 -3.96 16.52 -4.50
CA ALA A 307 -4.76 17.54 -3.84
C ALA A 307 -6.06 16.94 -3.25
N ARG A 308 -6.64 15.95 -3.93
CA ARG A 308 -7.95 15.37 -3.57
C ARG A 308 -7.94 13.84 -3.39
N PRO A 309 -6.98 13.24 -2.63
CA PRO A 309 -6.84 11.79 -2.54
C PRO A 309 -8.12 11.08 -2.06
N GLY A 310 -8.90 11.69 -1.17
CA GLY A 310 -10.17 11.12 -0.69
C GLY A 310 -11.19 10.90 -1.80
N CYS A 311 -11.30 11.85 -2.74
CA CYS A 311 -12.20 11.76 -3.88
C CYS A 311 -11.84 10.60 -4.81
N TYR A 312 -10.55 10.38 -5.05
CA TYR A 312 -10.06 9.30 -5.91
C TYR A 312 -10.15 7.93 -5.23
N LEU A 313 -9.91 7.84 -3.92
CA LEU A 313 -10.07 6.60 -3.17
C LEU A 313 -11.55 6.17 -3.17
N ALA A 314 -12.45 7.07 -2.80
CA ALA A 314 -13.89 6.81 -2.72
C ALA A 314 -14.52 6.57 -4.10
N GLY A 315 -14.07 7.29 -5.13
CA GLY A 315 -14.54 7.11 -6.52
C GLY A 315 -14.05 5.83 -7.20
N SER A 316 -13.11 5.10 -6.59
CA SER A 316 -12.48 3.96 -7.26
C SER A 316 -13.42 2.77 -7.42
N CYS A 317 -14.34 2.50 -6.48
CA CYS A 317 -15.38 1.48 -6.59
C CYS A 317 -16.47 1.71 -5.53
N LYS A 318 -17.65 1.10 -5.73
CA LYS A 318 -18.82 1.27 -4.85
C LYS A 318 -18.51 0.88 -3.40
N ALA A 319 -17.71 -0.17 -3.18
CA ALA A 319 -17.31 -0.61 -1.85
C ALA A 319 -16.58 0.47 -1.02
N LEU A 320 -15.90 1.41 -1.69
CA LEU A 320 -15.11 2.45 -1.03
C LEU A 320 -15.81 3.82 -1.00
N ALA A 321 -17.03 3.91 -1.56
CA ALA A 321 -17.75 5.17 -1.63
C ALA A 321 -17.98 5.78 -0.25
N PHE A 322 -18.20 4.97 0.79
CA PHE A 322 -18.41 5.43 2.19
C PHE A 322 -17.23 6.21 2.78
N ILE A 323 -16.02 6.05 2.22
CA ILE A 323 -14.83 6.80 2.63
C ILE A 323 -15.00 8.30 2.29
N SER A 324 -16.03 8.67 1.51
CA SER A 324 -16.37 10.06 1.19
C SER A 324 -16.58 10.97 2.41
N GLU A 325 -16.93 10.43 3.58
CA GLU A 325 -17.38 11.25 4.72
C GLU A 325 -16.29 11.50 5.77
N THR A 326 -15.32 10.58 5.93
CA THR A 326 -14.47 10.57 7.13
C THR A 326 -12.99 10.26 6.84
N CYS A 327 -12.10 11.16 7.28
CA CYS A 327 -10.76 10.81 7.75
C CYS A 327 -10.25 11.89 8.71
N ASP A 328 -9.93 11.49 9.93
CA ASP A 328 -9.21 12.35 10.86
C ASP A 328 -7.71 12.16 10.68
N LYS A 329 -7.12 12.88 9.70
CA LYS A 329 -5.66 12.91 9.48
C LYS A 329 -4.90 13.19 10.77
N VAL A 330 -5.46 14.04 11.62
CA VAL A 330 -4.84 14.43 12.89
C VAL A 330 -4.88 13.28 13.91
N LYS A 331 -6.00 12.55 14.01
CA LYS A 331 -6.09 11.30 14.79
C LYS A 331 -5.06 10.30 14.29
N THR A 332 -4.94 10.09 12.97
CA THR A 332 -3.95 9.18 12.37
C THR A 332 -2.52 9.50 12.80
N ILE A 333 -2.12 10.77 12.83
CA ILE A 333 -0.78 11.15 13.26
C ILE A 333 -0.57 10.92 14.76
N ALA A 334 -1.56 11.27 15.59
CA ALA A 334 -1.52 11.07 17.03
C ALA A 334 -1.46 9.57 17.40
N VAL A 335 -2.25 8.72 16.75
CA VAL A 335 -2.15 7.26 16.86
C VAL A 335 -0.75 6.78 16.48
N LYS A 336 -0.21 7.24 15.34
CA LYS A 336 1.15 6.89 14.91
C LYS A 336 2.21 7.29 15.95
N VAL A 337 2.04 8.40 16.68
CA VAL A 337 2.94 8.80 17.78
C VAL A 337 2.84 7.79 18.91
N VAL A 338 1.63 7.51 19.39
CA VAL A 338 1.39 6.61 20.53
C VAL A 338 1.86 5.17 20.23
N THR A 339 1.53 4.63 19.06
CA THR A 339 2.04 3.31 18.62
C THR A 339 3.56 3.28 18.55
N SER A 340 4.20 4.39 18.16
CA SER A 340 5.67 4.46 18.12
C SER A 340 6.26 4.44 19.53
N LEU A 341 5.64 5.15 20.49
CA LEU A 341 6.00 5.11 21.90
C LEU A 341 5.88 3.70 22.47
N GLU A 342 4.75 3.03 22.23
CA GLU A 342 4.49 1.66 22.69
C GLU A 342 5.55 0.67 22.17
N ARG A 343 5.87 0.75 20.88
CA ARG A 343 6.91 -0.07 20.26
C ARG A 343 8.29 0.20 20.83
N CYS A 344 8.65 1.46 21.05
CA CYS A 344 9.90 1.84 21.71
C CYS A 344 9.98 1.24 23.11
N ALA A 345 8.93 1.37 23.92
CA ALA A 345 8.86 0.79 25.26
C ALA A 345 9.00 -0.75 25.24
N LYS A 346 8.32 -1.45 24.32
CA LYS A 346 8.44 -2.91 24.13
C LYS A 346 9.89 -3.29 23.77
N HIS A 347 10.54 -2.50 22.92
CA HIS A 347 11.93 -2.71 22.53
C HIS A 347 12.90 -2.50 23.69
N VAL A 348 12.75 -1.41 24.47
CA VAL A 348 13.58 -1.16 25.66
C VAL A 348 13.42 -2.28 26.68
N ARG A 349 12.19 -2.69 26.98
CA ARG A 349 11.89 -3.80 27.89
C ARG A 349 12.60 -5.09 27.46
N ARG A 350 12.52 -5.44 26.17
CA ARG A 350 13.13 -6.67 25.65
C ARG A 350 14.65 -6.62 25.59
N MET A 351 15.23 -5.52 25.10
CA MET A 351 16.68 -5.43 24.87
C MET A 351 17.47 -5.09 26.13
N PHE A 352 16.93 -4.23 26.98
CA PHE A 352 17.65 -3.67 28.13
C PHE A 352 17.04 -4.07 29.48
N GLY A 353 15.83 -4.63 29.52
CA GLY A 353 15.22 -5.12 30.76
C GLY A 353 16.10 -6.08 31.56
N PRO A 354 16.67 -7.14 30.94
CA PRO A 354 17.60 -8.04 31.63
C PRO A 354 18.83 -7.31 32.20
N PHE A 355 19.38 -6.36 31.44
CA PHE A 355 20.52 -5.55 31.89
C PHE A 355 20.17 -4.64 33.08
N PHE A 356 18.97 -4.03 33.07
CA PHE A 356 18.49 -3.22 34.20
C PHE A 356 18.31 -4.06 35.47
N ASN A 357 17.88 -5.32 35.35
CA ASN A 357 17.82 -6.24 36.50
C ASN A 357 19.22 -6.53 37.08
N VAL A 358 20.24 -6.69 36.24
CA VAL A 358 21.63 -6.82 36.72
C VAL A 358 22.09 -5.58 37.48
N LEU A 359 21.77 -4.38 37.00
CA LEU A 359 22.13 -3.15 37.70
C LEU A 359 21.41 -3.02 39.06
N ARG A 360 20.12 -3.40 39.12
CA ARG A 360 19.37 -3.44 40.39
C ARG A 360 19.98 -4.44 41.37
N ASP A 361 20.37 -5.63 40.92
CA ASP A 361 21.08 -6.63 41.74
C ASP A 361 22.40 -6.07 42.31
N LYS A 362 23.09 -5.21 41.55
CA LYS A 362 24.31 -4.51 42.01
C LYS A 362 24.04 -3.29 42.88
N GLY A 363 22.80 -3.06 43.30
CA GLY A 363 22.44 -2.00 44.24
C GLY A 363 22.29 -0.61 43.62
N PHE A 364 22.26 -0.49 42.29
CA PHE A 364 21.93 0.78 41.65
C PHE A 364 20.43 1.08 41.79
N SER A 365 20.11 2.32 42.17
CA SER A 365 18.73 2.80 42.19
C SER A 365 18.17 3.01 40.78
N ASP A 366 16.85 2.96 40.64
CA ASP A 366 16.17 3.20 39.36
C ASP A 366 16.54 4.55 38.74
N LEU A 367 16.70 5.60 39.56
CA LEU A 367 17.13 6.91 39.09
C LEU A 367 18.54 6.89 38.50
N GLN A 368 19.48 6.15 39.12
CA GLN A 368 20.83 5.99 38.58
C GLN A 368 20.84 5.23 37.26
N ILE A 369 20.01 4.19 37.15
CA ILE A 369 19.89 3.39 35.91
C ILE A 369 19.30 4.24 34.79
N VAL A 370 18.25 5.03 35.06
CA VAL A 370 17.65 5.94 34.06
C VAL A 370 18.66 6.99 33.62
N ASN A 371 19.37 7.62 34.57
CA ASN A 371 20.38 8.63 34.26
C ASN A 371 21.56 8.08 33.47
N LEU A 372 21.86 6.78 33.57
CA LEU A 372 22.89 6.11 32.80
C LEU A 372 22.56 6.04 31.30
N VAL A 373 21.28 5.87 30.96
CA VAL A 373 20.83 5.61 29.57
C VAL A 373 20.16 6.82 28.91
N ILE A 374 19.70 7.79 29.69
CA ILE A 374 19.04 8.98 29.16
C ILE A 374 20.06 9.84 28.41
N ARG A 375 19.63 10.37 27.26
CA ARG A 375 20.36 11.37 26.49
C ARG A 375 19.43 12.57 26.34
N ASP A 376 19.99 13.77 26.40
CA ASP A 376 19.24 15.02 26.24
C ASP A 376 18.90 15.30 24.78
N VAL A 377 18.20 14.36 24.15
CA VAL A 377 17.74 14.43 22.76
C VAL A 377 16.41 13.69 22.63
N PHE A 378 15.46 14.26 21.90
CA PHE A 378 14.28 13.52 21.47
C PHE A 378 14.59 12.74 20.18
N PRO A 379 13.90 11.62 19.93
CA PRO A 379 13.96 10.97 18.64
C PRO A 379 13.45 11.88 17.51
N ASP A 380 14.13 11.91 16.36
CA ASP A 380 13.75 12.72 15.17
C ASP A 380 12.25 12.64 14.83
N TRP A 381 11.66 11.43 14.94
CA TRP A 381 10.27 11.20 14.57
C TRP A 381 9.28 11.88 15.54
N TYR A 382 9.68 12.12 16.79
CA TYR A 382 8.89 12.76 17.82
C TYR A 382 8.94 14.29 17.67
N GLU A 383 10.13 14.83 17.39
CA GLU A 383 10.34 16.26 17.13
C GLU A 383 9.63 16.72 15.86
N LYS A 384 9.79 15.98 14.75
CA LYS A 384 9.15 16.31 13.45
C LYS A 384 7.63 16.36 13.51
N LYS A 385 7.00 15.78 14.52
CA LYS A 385 5.55 15.76 14.74
C LYS A 385 5.06 16.78 15.78
N ALA A 386 5.93 17.67 16.29
CA ALA A 386 5.59 18.60 17.37
C ALA A 386 4.34 19.46 17.06
N HIS A 387 4.26 20.04 15.86
CA HIS A 387 3.13 20.87 15.40
C HIS A 387 1.78 20.13 15.37
N VAL A 388 1.77 18.80 15.29
CA VAL A 388 0.56 17.98 15.32
C VAL A 388 0.22 17.55 16.74
N ARG A 389 1.25 17.27 17.56
CA ARG A 389 1.09 16.87 18.96
C ARG A 389 0.45 17.98 19.81
N SER A 390 0.79 19.24 19.54
CA SER A 390 0.32 20.39 20.34
C SER A 390 -1.20 20.56 20.39
N GLY A 391 -1.94 20.05 19.41
CA GLY A 391 -3.42 20.09 19.41
C GLY A 391 -4.09 18.89 20.09
N PHE A 392 -3.31 17.88 20.51
CA PHE A 392 -3.79 16.56 20.92
C PHE A 392 -3.11 16.07 22.19
N GLU A 393 -2.46 16.95 22.94
CA GLU A 393 -1.64 16.58 24.10
C GLU A 393 -2.43 15.78 25.13
N ASP A 394 -3.65 16.22 25.46
CA ASP A 394 -4.53 15.53 26.41
C ASP A 394 -4.97 14.15 25.91
N GLN A 395 -5.27 14.03 24.61
CA GLN A 395 -5.70 12.75 24.02
C GLN A 395 -4.53 11.77 23.92
N ILE A 396 -3.35 12.25 23.50
CA ILE A 396 -2.10 11.49 23.50
C ILE A 396 -1.77 11.04 24.92
N LEU A 397 -1.88 11.93 25.91
CA LEU A 397 -1.65 11.61 27.31
C LEU A 397 -2.67 10.59 27.82
N GLY A 398 -3.94 10.72 27.45
CA GLY A 398 -5.00 9.76 27.75
C GLY A 398 -4.67 8.36 27.23
N TRP A 399 -4.31 8.23 25.96
CA TRP A 399 -3.88 6.95 25.39
C TRP A 399 -2.57 6.43 26.01
N CYS A 400 -1.63 7.32 26.33
CA CYS A 400 -0.41 6.91 27.04
C CYS A 400 -0.73 6.38 28.43
N LYS A 401 -1.70 6.96 29.15
CA LYS A 401 -2.16 6.44 30.44
C LYS A 401 -2.89 5.11 30.30
N GLU A 402 -3.72 4.94 29.26
CA GLU A 402 -4.39 3.66 28.97
C GLU A 402 -3.37 2.56 28.65
N ILE A 403 -2.32 2.90 27.89
CA ILE A 403 -1.30 1.94 27.47
C ILE A 403 -0.27 1.67 28.57
N PHE A 404 0.23 2.70 29.27
CA PHE A 404 1.36 2.59 30.20
C PHE A 404 0.98 2.73 31.69
N GLY A 405 -0.28 3.03 32.00
CA GLY A 405 -0.74 3.28 33.37
C GLY A 405 -0.92 2.02 34.22
N GLU A 406 -1.25 2.24 35.48
CA GLU A 406 -1.54 1.17 36.45
C GLU A 406 -2.75 0.33 35.99
N GLY A 407 -2.60 -0.99 35.95
CA GLY A 407 -3.64 -1.93 35.47
C GLY A 407 -3.52 -2.32 33.99
N SER A 408 -2.57 -1.77 33.23
CA SER A 408 -2.25 -2.24 31.87
C SER A 408 -1.47 -3.55 31.87
N ASP A 409 -1.56 -4.34 30.79
CA ASP A 409 -0.83 -5.62 30.59
C ASP A 409 0.70 -5.51 30.72
N TRP A 410 1.24 -4.30 30.82
CA TRP A 410 2.64 -4.07 31.12
C TRP A 410 3.05 -4.63 32.50
N GLY A 411 2.11 -4.72 33.44
CA GLY A 411 2.34 -5.21 34.80
C GLY A 411 2.39 -6.73 34.96
N HIS A 412 1.84 -7.51 34.02
CA HIS A 412 1.80 -8.97 34.10
C HIS A 412 2.64 -9.62 33.01
N VAL A 413 3.82 -10.12 33.39
CA VAL A 413 4.48 -11.19 32.64
C VAL A 413 4.70 -12.31 33.67
N PRO A 414 4.13 -13.52 33.46
CA PRO A 414 4.49 -14.66 34.25
C PRO A 414 6.00 -14.85 34.13
N LEU A 415 6.70 -15.03 35.26
CA LEU A 415 8.06 -15.52 35.25
C LEU A 415 8.06 -16.85 34.48
N MET A 416 8.45 -16.84 33.21
CA MET A 416 8.87 -18.05 32.53
C MET A 416 10.22 -18.42 33.15
N VAL A 417 10.14 -19.38 34.07
CA VAL A 417 11.28 -20.08 34.68
C VAL A 417 12.01 -20.89 33.63
#